data_AF-A0A2K3LYS7-F1
#
_entry.id   AF-A0A2K3LYS7-F1
#
_cell.length_a   1.000
_cell.length_b   1.000
_cell.length_c   1.000
_cell.angle_alpha   90.00
_cell.angle_beta   90.00
_cell.angle_gamma   90.00
#
_symmetry.space_group_name_H-M   'P 1'
#
loop_
_entity.id
_entity.type
_entity.pdbx_description
1 polymer ?
#
loop_
_entity_poly.entity_id
_entity_poly.type
_entity_poly.pdbx_seq_one_letter_code
_entity_poly.pdbx_strand_id
1 'polypeptide(L)'
;VIDTLLSKVVKDFSSLLVAQGTELGLFLKKILKGDIGCLSKREFVEAISLYLNQRSSLASNDFSKFCSCGGKRDSVRQNVNYSAKYGEVINTQQKQLERMKYFFEDTKLEVKQIQSEWEQEFNRLEHHIKSLEVASTSYHKVLEENRFLYNQVQDLKGAIKVYCRVRPFLPGQSNGQSTVDYIGENGDMMIVNPLKQGKDARR
;
A
#
# COMPACT_ATOMS: atom_id res chain seq x y z
N VAL A 1 63.15 -9.87 18.52
CA VAL A 1 62.90 -10.94 17.51
C VAL A 1 61.58 -11.64 17.75
N ILE A 2 61.29 -12.12 18.97
CA ILE A 2 60.02 -12.79 19.31
C ILE A 2 58.82 -11.81 19.26
N ASP A 3 58.93 -10.62 19.85
CA ASP A 3 57.83 -9.63 19.84
C ASP A 3 57.50 -9.11 18.44
N THR A 4 58.53 -8.96 17.59
CA THR A 4 58.36 -8.62 16.17
C THR A 4 57.67 -9.73 15.38
N LEU A 5 57.91 -10.99 15.74
CA LEU A 5 57.22 -12.15 15.15
C LEU A 5 55.77 -12.22 15.63
N LEU A 6 55.52 -12.05 16.93
CA LEU A 6 54.17 -12.05 17.49
C LEU A 6 53.33 -10.89 16.96
N SER A 7 53.90 -9.68 16.88
CA SER A 7 53.21 -8.52 16.31
C SER A 7 52.86 -8.74 14.84
N LYS A 8 53.76 -9.37 14.07
CA LYS A 8 53.50 -9.74 12.68
C LYS A 8 52.38 -10.77 12.56
N VAL A 9 52.42 -11.84 13.36
CA VAL A 9 51.39 -12.89 13.37
C VAL A 9 50.03 -12.32 13.75
N VAL A 10 49.94 -11.50 14.80
CA VAL A 10 48.68 -10.86 15.22
C VAL A 10 48.14 -9.94 14.13
N LYS A 11 49.02 -9.19 13.45
CA LYS A 11 48.63 -8.31 12.34
C LYS A 11 48.10 -9.11 11.15
N ASP A 12 48.77 -10.20 10.79
CA ASP A 12 48.38 -11.07 9.69
C ASP A 12 47.05 -11.78 10.00
N PHE A 13 46.87 -12.30 11.21
CA PHE A 13 45.59 -12.88 11.66
C PHE A 13 44.44 -11.85 11.67
N SER A 14 44.71 -10.63 12.15
CA SER A 14 43.72 -9.56 12.14
C SER A 14 43.31 -9.19 10.71
N SER A 15 44.29 -9.14 9.79
CA SER A 15 44.02 -8.87 8.38
C SER A 15 43.19 -9.98 7.71
N LEU A 16 43.44 -11.24 8.06
CA LEU A 16 42.69 -12.38 7.56
C LEU A 16 41.24 -12.38 8.07
N LEU A 17 41.04 -12.07 9.36
CA LEU A 17 39.71 -11.95 9.96
C LEU A 17 38.89 -10.83 9.31
N VAL A 18 39.51 -9.68 9.04
CA VAL A 18 38.86 -8.57 8.34
C VAL A 18 38.49 -8.99 6.91
N ALA A 19 39.40 -9.64 6.19
CA ALA A 19 39.15 -10.09 4.82
C ALA A 19 37.97 -11.08 4.76
N GLN A 20 37.98 -12.13 5.60
CA GLN A 20 36.89 -13.11 5.66
C GLN A 20 35.57 -12.48 6.13
N GLY A 21 35.61 -11.53 7.07
CA GLY A 21 34.44 -10.77 7.50
C GLY A 21 33.84 -9.92 6.38
N THR A 22 34.68 -9.27 5.56
CA THR A 22 34.22 -8.50 4.39
C THR A 22 33.67 -9.40 3.29
N GLU A 23 34.25 -10.58 3.06
CA GLU A 23 33.75 -11.54 2.09
C GLU A 23 32.38 -12.10 2.49
N LEU A 24 32.22 -12.47 3.77
CA LEU A 24 30.94 -12.88 4.33
C LEU A 24 29.90 -11.74 4.26
N GLY A 25 30.30 -10.51 4.56
CA GLY A 25 29.43 -9.34 4.44
C GLY A 25 28.96 -9.07 3.02
N LEU A 26 29.85 -9.20 2.03
CA LEU A 26 29.50 -9.09 0.61
C LEU A 26 28.60 -10.22 0.13
N PHE A 27 28.84 -11.45 0.62
CA PHE A 27 28.00 -12.61 0.34
C PHE A 27 26.59 -12.42 0.91
N LEU A 28 26.46 -12.00 2.17
CA LEU A 28 25.17 -11.69 2.79
C LEU A 28 24.44 -10.53 2.10
N LYS A 29 25.18 -9.49 1.66
CA LYS A 29 24.61 -8.37 0.91
C LYS A 29 24.07 -8.80 -0.46
N LYS A 30 24.72 -9.76 -1.14
CA LYS A 30 24.22 -10.36 -2.39
C LYS A 30 22.97 -11.21 -2.16
N ILE A 31 22.90 -11.95 -1.04
CA ILE A 31 21.71 -12.71 -0.63
C ILE A 31 20.53 -11.78 -0.33
N LEU A 32 20.76 -10.71 0.44
CA LEU A 32 19.69 -9.77 0.83
C LEU A 32 19.19 -8.89 -0.33
N LYS A 33 20.01 -8.65 -1.36
CA LYS A 33 19.60 -7.92 -2.56
C LYS A 33 18.83 -8.77 -3.59
N GLY A 34 18.72 -10.09 -3.39
CA GLY A 34 17.92 -10.97 -4.25
C GLY A 34 18.56 -11.33 -5.60
N ASP A 35 19.84 -11.06 -5.81
CA ASP A 35 20.55 -11.36 -7.08
C ASP A 35 20.92 -12.85 -7.25
N ILE A 36 20.69 -13.68 -6.23
CA ILE A 36 20.84 -15.14 -6.29
C ILE A 36 19.53 -15.72 -5.78
N GLY A 37 18.87 -16.53 -6.61
CA GLY A 37 17.58 -17.14 -6.30
C GLY A 37 17.54 -17.73 -4.90
N CYS A 38 16.40 -17.54 -4.22
CA CYS A 38 16.14 -17.89 -2.82
C CYS A 38 16.83 -19.19 -2.38
N LEU A 39 17.99 -19.07 -1.72
CA LEU A 39 18.56 -20.18 -0.96
C LEU A 39 17.58 -20.51 0.16
N SER A 40 17.16 -21.77 0.23
CA SER A 40 16.21 -22.21 1.23
C SER A 40 16.79 -21.94 2.63
N LYS A 41 15.93 -21.60 3.59
CA LYS A 41 16.30 -21.40 5.00
C LYS A 41 17.17 -22.55 5.56
N ARG A 42 17.04 -23.75 4.98
CA ARG A 42 17.80 -24.95 5.30
C ARG A 42 19.27 -24.83 4.89
N GLU A 43 19.56 -24.39 3.67
CA GLU A 43 20.93 -24.25 3.15
C GLU A 43 21.72 -23.17 3.91
N PHE A 44 21.05 -22.09 4.32
CA PHE A 44 21.67 -21.04 5.14
C PHE A 44 22.06 -21.53 6.53
N VAL A 45 21.17 -22.29 7.19
CA VAL A 45 21.43 -22.88 8.51
C VAL A 45 22.53 -23.94 8.45
N GLU A 46 22.60 -24.70 7.35
CA GLU A 46 23.63 -25.71 7.11
C GLU A 46 25.01 -25.07 6.91
N ALA A 47 25.10 -23.98 6.14
CA ALA A 47 26.34 -23.23 5.96
C ALA A 47 26.87 -22.63 7.28
N ILE A 48 26.00 -22.07 8.12
CA ILE A 48 26.38 -21.56 9.44
C ILE A 48 26.87 -22.69 10.35
N SER A 49 26.19 -23.83 10.34
CA SER A 49 26.54 -24.98 11.18
C SER A 49 27.90 -25.57 10.79
N LEU A 50 28.20 -25.66 9.49
CA LEU A 50 29.50 -26.10 8.98
C LEU A 50 30.64 -25.17 9.43
N TYR A 51 30.45 -23.86 9.32
CA TYR A 51 31.43 -22.87 9.75
C TYR A 51 31.72 -22.95 11.27
N LEU A 52 30.67 -23.11 12.09
CA LEU A 52 30.82 -23.23 13.54
C LEU A 52 31.51 -24.54 13.94
N ASN A 53 31.20 -25.65 13.27
CA ASN A 53 31.84 -26.94 13.52
C ASN A 53 33.33 -26.91 13.16
N GLN A 54 33.67 -26.30 12.03
CA GLN A 54 35.07 -26.13 11.60
C GLN A 54 35.87 -25.24 12.57
N ARG A 55 35.20 -24.27 13.21
CA ARG A 55 35.80 -23.45 14.27
C ARG A 55 35.98 -24.23 15.58
N SER A 56 35.03 -25.08 15.96
CA SER A 56 35.15 -25.92 17.16
C SER A 56 36.27 -26.96 17.05
N SER A 57 36.53 -27.51 15.86
CA SER A 57 37.61 -28.49 15.65
C SER A 57 39.01 -27.87 15.76
N LEU A 58 39.16 -26.58 15.43
CA LEU A 58 40.43 -25.85 15.57
C LEU A 58 40.69 -25.36 17.00
N ALA A 59 39.65 -25.18 17.81
CA ALA A 59 39.76 -24.67 19.18
C ALA A 59 39.88 -25.77 20.26
N SER A 60 39.61 -27.04 19.95
CA SER A 60 39.41 -28.07 20.98
C SER A 60 40.68 -28.69 21.55
N ASN A 61 41.86 -28.57 20.93
CA ASN A 61 43.01 -29.40 21.33
C ASN A 61 44.21 -28.67 21.96
N ASP A 62 44.19 -27.34 22.13
CA ASP A 62 45.40 -26.60 22.56
C ASP A 62 45.27 -25.73 23.83
N PHE A 63 44.13 -25.77 24.53
CA PHE A 63 43.97 -24.97 25.77
C PHE A 63 44.54 -25.64 27.04
N SER A 64 45.05 -26.89 26.97
CA SER A 64 45.58 -27.58 28.16
C SER A 64 47.00 -27.16 28.56
N LYS A 65 47.70 -26.36 27.75
CA LYS A 65 49.12 -25.99 27.99
C LYS A 65 49.36 -24.53 28.38
N PHE A 66 48.31 -23.71 28.55
CA PHE A 66 48.47 -22.28 28.86
C PHE A 66 47.67 -21.83 30.11
N CYS A 67 47.74 -22.58 31.23
CA CYS A 67 47.49 -21.97 32.54
C CYS A 67 48.81 -21.59 33.20
N SER A 68 49.09 -20.29 33.28
CA SER A 68 50.15 -19.72 34.11
C SER A 68 49.69 -19.55 35.58
N CYS A 69 48.80 -20.41 36.05
CA CYS A 69 48.36 -20.46 37.43
C CYS A 69 49.20 -21.49 38.19
N GLY A 70 50.29 -21.04 38.82
CA GLY A 70 51.01 -21.85 39.81
C GLY A 70 50.01 -22.37 40.84
N GLY A 71 49.89 -23.69 40.93
CA GLY A 71 48.79 -24.37 41.62
C GLY A 71 48.50 -23.85 43.02
N LYS A 72 47.40 -23.10 43.15
CA LYS A 72 46.64 -22.97 44.39
C LYS A 72 45.18 -23.23 44.07
N ARG A 73 44.71 -24.41 44.48
CA ARG A 73 43.29 -24.72 44.59
C ARG A 73 42.77 -23.89 45.74
N ASP A 74 42.08 -22.78 45.46
CA ASP A 74 41.12 -22.13 46.36
C ASP A 74 40.45 -20.95 45.66
N SER A 75 39.32 -21.21 44.98
CA SER A 75 38.23 -20.24 44.69
C SER A 75 37.16 -20.82 43.73
N VAL A 76 36.68 -22.04 43.98
CA VAL A 76 35.55 -22.63 43.22
C VAL A 76 34.20 -21.98 43.56
N ARG A 77 34.13 -21.00 44.48
CA ARG A 77 32.86 -20.36 44.89
C ARG A 77 32.38 -19.19 44.03
N GLN A 78 33.24 -18.48 43.30
CA GLN A 78 32.82 -17.29 42.54
C GLN A 78 32.44 -17.56 41.07
N ASN A 79 32.95 -18.65 40.47
CA ASN A 79 32.73 -18.96 39.05
C ASN A 79 31.32 -19.58 38.78
N VAL A 80 30.77 -20.31 39.74
CA VAL A 80 29.44 -20.95 39.62
C VAL A 80 28.31 -19.91 39.62
N ASN A 81 28.49 -18.78 40.32
CA ASN A 81 27.47 -17.73 40.43
C ASN A 81 27.30 -16.90 39.15
N TYR A 82 28.36 -16.69 38.37
CA TYR A 82 28.28 -15.98 37.09
C TYR A 82 27.60 -16.84 36.01
N SER A 83 27.92 -18.12 35.94
CA SER A 83 27.31 -19.07 34.99
C SER A 83 25.79 -19.21 35.19
N ALA A 84 25.33 -19.31 36.45
CA ALA A 84 23.91 -19.41 36.78
C ALA A 84 23.12 -18.16 36.37
N LYS A 85 23.68 -16.96 36.59
CA LYS A 85 23.06 -15.68 36.22
C LYS A 85 22.91 -15.51 34.70
N TYR A 86 23.91 -15.93 33.91
CA TYR A 86 23.80 -15.94 32.45
C TYR A 86 22.76 -16.95 31.95
N GLY A 87 22.68 -18.13 32.56
CA GLY A 87 21.64 -19.13 32.24
C GLY A 87 20.22 -18.62 32.46
N GLU A 88 19.99 -17.86 33.54
CA GLU A 88 18.68 -17.27 33.84
C GLU A 88 18.27 -16.17 32.84
N VAL A 89 19.23 -15.33 32.42
CA VAL A 89 19.00 -14.31 31.37
C VAL A 89 18.67 -14.96 30.03
N ILE A 90 19.43 -15.98 29.63
CA ILE A 90 19.19 -16.72 28.37
C ILE A 90 17.83 -17.42 28.40
N ASN A 91 17.46 -18.07 29.51
CA ASN A 91 16.14 -18.69 29.67
C ASN A 91 15.01 -17.66 29.58
N THR A 92 15.20 -16.48 30.17
CA THR A 92 14.22 -15.38 30.10
C THR A 92 14.06 -14.87 28.67
N GLN A 93 15.16 -14.68 27.94
CA GLN A 93 15.13 -14.27 26.53
C GLN A 93 14.47 -15.34 25.64
N GLN A 94 14.75 -16.62 25.88
CA GLN A 94 14.12 -17.72 25.15
C GLN A 94 12.60 -17.73 25.35
N LYS A 95 12.12 -17.57 26.59
CA LYS A 95 10.68 -17.47 26.89
C LYS A 95 10.02 -16.26 26.20
N GLN A 96 10.73 -15.13 26.13
CA GLN A 96 10.23 -13.93 25.43
C GLN A 96 10.12 -14.17 23.92
N LEU A 97 11.13 -14.80 23.31
CA LEU A 97 11.10 -15.16 21.88
C LEU A 97 9.98 -16.14 21.56
N GLU A 98 9.76 -17.13 22.42
CA GLU A 98 8.69 -18.12 22.24
C GLU A 98 7.30 -17.49 22.35
N ARG A 99 7.12 -16.56 23.30
CA ARG A 99 5.90 -15.74 23.40
C ARG A 99 5.71 -14.86 22.16
N MET A 100 6.77 -14.20 21.69
CA MET A 100 6.71 -13.36 20.49
C MET A 100 6.34 -14.18 19.24
N LYS A 101 6.87 -15.39 19.12
CA LYS A 101 6.52 -16.32 18.05
C LYS A 101 5.04 -16.72 18.09
N TYR A 102 4.50 -17.00 19.28
CA TYR A 102 3.07 -17.28 19.43
C TYR A 102 2.21 -16.10 18.98
N PHE A 103 2.49 -14.89 19.48
CA PHE A 103 1.77 -13.69 19.06
C PHE A 103 1.85 -13.42 17.57
N PHE A 104 3.01 -13.68 16.95
CA PHE A 104 3.16 -13.53 15.52
C PHE A 104 2.28 -14.50 14.72
N GLU A 105 2.24 -15.79 15.08
CA GLU A 105 1.37 -16.75 14.39
C GLU A 105 -0.12 -16.46 14.63
N ASP A 106 -0.47 -15.99 15.82
CA ASP A 106 -1.82 -15.54 16.17
C ASP A 106 -2.25 -14.32 15.32
N THR A 107 -1.44 -13.27 15.30
CA THR A 107 -1.68 -12.07 14.47
C THR A 107 -1.78 -12.43 12.99
N LYS A 108 -0.95 -13.37 12.52
CA LYS A 108 -0.98 -13.83 11.13
C LYS A 108 -2.28 -14.57 10.80
N LEU A 109 -2.85 -15.31 11.74
CA LEU A 109 -4.16 -15.93 11.58
C LEU A 109 -5.26 -14.88 11.51
N GLU A 110 -5.24 -13.89 12.42
CA GLU A 110 -6.19 -12.77 12.41
C GLU A 110 -6.14 -12.00 11.09
N VAL A 111 -4.95 -11.68 10.58
CA VAL A 111 -4.77 -10.99 9.30
C VAL A 111 -5.38 -11.80 8.15
N LYS A 112 -5.18 -13.12 8.13
CA LYS A 112 -5.78 -13.99 7.10
C LYS A 112 -7.31 -14.02 7.20
N GLN A 113 -7.84 -14.02 8.42
CA GLN A 113 -9.28 -13.97 8.63
C GLN A 113 -9.85 -12.64 8.11
N ILE A 114 -9.26 -11.51 8.51
CA ILE A 114 -9.66 -10.17 8.03
C ILE A 114 -9.59 -10.11 6.51
N GLN A 115 -8.54 -10.67 5.88
CA GLN A 115 -8.42 -10.72 4.43
C GLN A 115 -9.58 -11.49 3.78
N SER A 116 -9.97 -12.64 4.34
CA SER A 116 -11.09 -13.42 3.83
C SER A 116 -12.44 -12.72 4.02
N GLU A 117 -12.66 -12.06 5.16
CA GLU A 117 -13.86 -11.26 5.42
C GLU A 117 -13.94 -10.08 4.45
N TRP A 118 -12.80 -9.44 4.18
CA TRP A 118 -12.72 -8.32 3.24
C TRP A 118 -13.03 -8.73 1.80
N GLU A 119 -12.57 -9.90 1.37
CA GLU A 119 -12.90 -10.46 0.06
C GLU A 119 -14.40 -10.77 -0.06
N GLN A 120 -15.04 -11.27 1.00
CA GLN A 120 -16.49 -11.49 1.03
C GLN A 120 -17.27 -10.18 0.93
N GLU A 121 -16.89 -9.16 1.68
CA GLU A 121 -17.53 -7.84 1.64
C GLU A 121 -17.34 -7.16 0.28
N PHE A 122 -16.16 -7.29 -0.33
CA PHE A 122 -15.89 -6.79 -1.67
C PHE A 122 -16.81 -7.46 -2.70
N ASN A 123 -16.93 -8.79 -2.66
CA ASN A 123 -17.83 -9.52 -3.54
C ASN A 123 -19.29 -9.09 -3.34
N ARG A 124 -19.73 -8.88 -2.09
CA ARG A 124 -21.09 -8.39 -1.82
C ARG A 124 -21.33 -7.00 -2.42
N LEU A 125 -20.37 -6.10 -2.28
CA LEU A 125 -20.44 -4.76 -2.85
C LEU A 125 -20.51 -4.82 -4.39
N GLU A 126 -19.71 -5.67 -5.03
CA GLU A 126 -19.74 -5.86 -6.48
C GLU A 126 -21.15 -6.29 -6.96
N HIS A 127 -21.77 -7.24 -6.26
CA HIS A 127 -23.12 -7.69 -6.58
C HIS A 127 -24.14 -6.55 -6.44
N HIS A 128 -24.04 -5.76 -5.37
CA HIS A 128 -24.93 -4.61 -5.17
C HIS A 128 -24.78 -3.57 -6.28
N ILE A 129 -23.54 -3.27 -6.71
CA ILE A 129 -23.29 -2.33 -7.80
C ILE A 129 -23.90 -2.83 -9.12
N LYS A 130 -23.72 -4.11 -9.45
CA LYS A 130 -24.33 -4.71 -10.65
C LYS A 130 -25.86 -4.66 -10.60
N SER A 131 -26.47 -4.98 -9.46
CA SER A 131 -27.91 -4.88 -9.29
C SER A 131 -28.41 -3.44 -9.44
N LEU A 132 -27.66 -2.46 -8.92
CA LEU A 132 -27.99 -1.04 -9.06
C LEU A 132 -27.88 -0.57 -10.52
N GLU A 133 -26.85 -1.01 -11.25
CA GLU A 133 -26.68 -0.72 -12.67
C GLU A 133 -27.87 -1.22 -13.50
N VAL A 134 -28.30 -2.46 -13.25
CA VAL A 134 -29.46 -3.06 -13.92
C VAL A 134 -30.74 -2.27 -13.59
N ALA A 135 -30.94 -1.89 -12.33
CA ALA A 135 -32.09 -1.11 -11.90
C ALA A 135 -32.09 0.29 -12.53
N SER A 136 -30.95 0.97 -12.55
CA SER A 136 -30.75 2.28 -13.19
C SER A 136 -31.07 2.24 -14.69
N THR A 137 -30.53 1.24 -15.40
CA THR A 137 -30.78 1.05 -16.83
C THR A 137 -32.25 0.79 -17.12
N SER A 138 -32.89 -0.03 -16.30
CA SER A 138 -34.33 -0.33 -16.43
C SER A 138 -35.19 0.91 -16.17
N TYR A 139 -34.84 1.70 -15.15
CA TYR A 139 -35.52 2.95 -14.85
C TYR A 139 -35.40 3.97 -15.99
N HIS A 140 -34.23 4.08 -16.61
CA HIS A 140 -34.03 4.96 -17.76
C HIS A 140 -34.94 4.58 -18.94
N LYS A 141 -35.06 3.28 -19.24
CA LYS A 141 -35.98 2.79 -20.29
C LYS A 141 -37.44 3.18 -20.00
N VAL A 142 -37.88 3.04 -18.75
CA VAL A 142 -39.23 3.44 -18.33
C VAL A 142 -39.45 4.94 -18.50
N LEU A 143 -38.45 5.78 -18.20
CA LEU A 143 -38.54 7.23 -18.42
C LEU A 143 -38.67 7.59 -19.90
N GLU A 144 -37.90 6.93 -20.77
CA GLU A 144 -37.99 7.14 -22.22
C GLU A 144 -39.38 6.74 -22.75
N GLU A 145 -39.89 5.59 -22.33
CA GLU A 145 -41.23 5.12 -22.69
C GLU A 145 -42.31 6.08 -22.19
N ASN A 146 -42.20 6.54 -20.93
CA ASN A 146 -43.12 7.51 -20.37
C ASN A 146 -43.13 8.82 -21.17
N ARG A 147 -41.94 9.33 -21.56
CA ARG A 147 -41.81 10.52 -22.40
C ARG A 147 -42.46 10.32 -23.77
N PHE A 148 -42.26 9.16 -24.39
CA PHE A 148 -42.87 8.82 -25.68
C PHE A 148 -44.40 8.81 -25.59
N LEU A 149 -44.95 8.08 -24.61
CA LEU A 149 -46.40 7.99 -24.39
C LEU A 149 -47.01 9.35 -24.04
N TYR A 150 -46.33 10.14 -23.20
CA TYR A 150 -46.76 11.49 -22.86
C TYR A 150 -46.87 12.37 -24.10
N ASN A 151 -45.85 12.36 -24.97
CA ASN A 151 -45.89 13.13 -26.21
C ASN A 151 -47.03 12.66 -27.12
N GLN A 152 -47.21 11.34 -27.28
CA GLN A 152 -48.31 10.80 -28.08
C GLN A 152 -49.68 11.23 -27.55
N VAL A 153 -49.88 11.24 -26.23
CA VAL A 153 -51.11 11.75 -25.61
C VAL A 153 -51.31 13.24 -25.87
N GLN A 154 -50.25 14.06 -25.85
CA GLN A 154 -50.33 15.48 -26.16
C GLN A 154 -50.70 15.74 -27.63
N ASP A 155 -50.11 14.98 -28.55
CA ASP A 155 -50.39 15.06 -29.98
C ASP A 155 -51.85 14.67 -30.27
N LEU A 156 -52.32 13.57 -29.67
CA LEU A 156 -53.72 13.12 -29.79
C LEU A 156 -54.72 14.10 -29.16
N LYS A 157 -54.34 14.79 -28.08
CA LYS A 157 -55.15 15.88 -27.51
C LYS A 157 -55.18 17.13 -28.39
N GLY A 158 -54.33 17.21 -29.42
CA GLY A 158 -54.23 18.37 -30.30
C GLY A 158 -53.54 19.56 -29.64
N ALA A 159 -52.70 19.33 -28.63
CA ALA A 159 -51.98 20.39 -27.93
C ALA A 159 -50.80 20.91 -28.78
N ILE A 160 -51.07 21.80 -29.73
CA ILE A 160 -50.04 22.43 -30.57
C ILE A 160 -49.16 23.34 -29.71
N LYS A 161 -47.85 23.11 -29.74
CA LYS A 161 -46.85 23.97 -29.09
C LYS A 161 -46.18 24.85 -30.13
N VAL A 162 -46.30 26.17 -29.98
CA VAL A 162 -45.60 27.15 -30.82
C VAL A 162 -44.43 27.70 -30.03
N TYR A 163 -43.21 27.57 -30.57
CA TYR A 163 -42.01 28.16 -29.99
C TYR A 163 -41.59 29.36 -30.81
N CYS A 164 -41.41 30.51 -30.15
CA CYS A 164 -40.82 31.69 -30.75
C CYS A 164 -39.40 31.89 -30.18
N ARG A 165 -38.39 32.05 -31.04
CA ARG A 165 -37.01 32.32 -30.62
C ARG A 165 -36.65 33.76 -30.98
N VAL A 166 -36.39 34.58 -29.97
CA VAL A 166 -35.85 35.93 -30.16
C VAL A 166 -34.33 35.86 -30.19
N ARG A 167 -33.72 36.43 -31.24
CA ARG A 167 -32.26 36.56 -31.33
C ARG A 167 -31.83 37.84 -30.59
N PRO A 168 -30.89 37.76 -29.62
CA PRO A 168 -30.37 38.95 -28.96
C PRO A 168 -29.46 39.76 -29.90
N PHE A 169 -29.32 41.06 -29.61
CA PHE A 169 -28.41 41.95 -30.33
C PHE A 169 -26.96 41.57 -30.07
N LEU A 170 -26.17 41.55 -31.14
CA LEU A 170 -24.73 41.32 -31.06
C LEU A 170 -23.97 42.66 -31.14
N PRO A 171 -22.77 42.76 -30.54
CA PRO A 171 -21.96 43.97 -30.63
C PRO A 171 -21.66 44.32 -32.10
N GLY A 172 -21.88 45.59 -32.48
CA GLY A 172 -21.58 46.09 -33.84
C GLY A 172 -22.76 46.14 -34.82
N GLN A 173 -23.98 45.82 -34.40
CA GLN A 173 -25.18 46.02 -35.23
C GLN A 173 -25.62 47.50 -35.23
N SER A 174 -25.85 48.06 -36.42
CA SER A 174 -26.16 49.48 -36.64
C SER A 174 -27.59 49.89 -36.22
N ASN A 175 -28.48 48.92 -35.99
CA ASN A 175 -29.84 49.17 -35.53
C ASN A 175 -29.91 48.99 -34.01
N GLY A 176 -29.80 50.10 -33.27
CA GLY A 176 -29.74 50.10 -31.80
C GLY A 176 -31.05 49.78 -31.07
N GLN A 177 -32.15 49.49 -31.78
CA GLN A 177 -33.47 49.25 -31.19
C GLN A 177 -34.10 47.95 -31.69
N SER A 178 -34.52 47.11 -30.74
CA SER A 178 -35.24 45.86 -30.97
C SER A 178 -36.65 46.11 -31.50
N THR A 179 -37.04 45.39 -32.55
CA THR A 179 -38.44 45.27 -32.95
C THR A 179 -39.26 44.52 -31.88
N VAL A 180 -38.62 43.73 -31.01
CA VAL A 180 -39.26 43.07 -29.86
C VAL A 180 -39.14 43.97 -28.63
N ASP A 181 -40.28 44.36 -28.08
CA ASP A 181 -40.38 45.39 -27.03
C ASP A 181 -40.69 44.82 -25.64
N TYR A 182 -41.35 43.66 -25.58
CA TYR A 182 -41.60 42.93 -24.33
C TYR A 182 -41.69 41.43 -24.56
N ILE A 183 -41.20 40.64 -23.61
CA ILE A 183 -41.35 39.18 -23.55
C ILE A 183 -41.90 38.86 -22.16
N GLY A 184 -43.11 38.29 -22.11
CA GLY A 184 -43.80 37.89 -20.88
C GLY A 184 -43.50 36.45 -20.45
N GLU A 185 -43.85 36.13 -19.22
CA GLU A 185 -43.55 34.83 -18.59
C GLU A 185 -44.38 33.66 -19.18
N ASN A 186 -45.53 33.95 -19.78
CA ASN A 186 -46.44 32.95 -20.34
C ASN A 186 -46.31 32.75 -21.86
N GLY A 187 -45.22 33.23 -22.46
CA GLY A 187 -45.01 33.17 -23.91
C GLY A 187 -45.65 34.31 -24.70
N ASP A 188 -46.18 35.33 -24.00
CA ASP A 188 -46.63 36.58 -24.62
C ASP A 188 -45.43 37.40 -25.10
N MET A 189 -45.55 38.03 -26.27
CA MET A 189 -44.49 38.88 -26.83
C MET A 189 -45.11 40.08 -27.53
N MET A 190 -44.51 41.26 -27.33
CA MET A 190 -44.91 42.49 -28.02
C MET A 190 -43.88 42.89 -29.07
N ILE A 191 -44.35 43.17 -30.28
CA ILE A 191 -43.55 43.59 -31.43
C ILE A 191 -43.92 45.03 -31.80
N VAL A 192 -42.91 45.89 -31.94
CA VAL A 192 -43.02 47.28 -32.35
C VAL A 192 -42.58 47.46 -33.80
N ASN A 193 -43.46 47.98 -34.65
CA ASN A 193 -43.15 48.32 -36.03
C ASN A 193 -42.82 49.82 -36.16
N PRO A 194 -41.55 50.18 -36.41
CA PRO A 194 -41.15 51.59 -36.51
C PRO A 194 -41.71 52.31 -37.76
N LEU A 195 -42.26 51.56 -38.74
CA LEU A 195 -42.83 52.11 -39.97
C LEU A 195 -44.32 52.46 -39.84
N LYS A 196 -44.97 52.13 -38.71
CA LYS A 196 -46.39 52.44 -38.44
C LYS A 196 -46.51 53.38 -37.25
N GLN A 197 -47.52 54.25 -37.25
CA GLN A 197 -47.80 55.19 -36.16
C GLN A 197 -49.13 54.87 -35.46
N GLY A 198 -49.24 55.21 -34.17
CA GLY A 198 -50.46 55.04 -33.38
C GLY A 198 -50.71 53.60 -32.93
N LYS A 199 -51.99 53.19 -32.84
CA LYS A 199 -52.39 51.88 -32.29
C LYS A 199 -51.88 50.67 -33.09
N ASP A 200 -51.52 50.84 -34.36
CA ASP A 200 -50.98 49.78 -35.22
C ASP A 200 -49.46 49.60 -35.10
N ALA A 201 -48.78 50.44 -34.32
CA ALA A 201 -47.33 50.38 -34.14
C ALA A 201 -46.89 49.25 -33.20
N ARG A 202 -47.78 48.74 -32.34
CA ARG A 202 -47.45 47.73 -31.30
C ARG A 202 -48.49 46.61 -31.32
N ARG A 203 -48.05 45.36 -31.47
CA ARG A 203 -48.92 44.17 -31.50
C ARG A 203 -48.32 43.01 -30.73
#